data_AF-A0A8J6PDN2-F1
#
_entry.id   AF-A0A8J6PDN2-F1
#
_cell.length_a   1.000
_cell.length_b   1.000
_cell.length_c   1.000
_cell.angle_alpha   90.00
_cell.angle_beta   90.00
_cell.angle_gamma   90.00
#
_symmetry.space_group_name_H-M   'P 1'
#
loop_
_entity.id
_entity.type
_entity.pdbx_description
1 polymer ?
#
loop_
_entity_poly.entity_id
_entity_poly.type
_entity_poly.pdbx_seq_one_letter_code
_entity_poly.pdbx_strand_id
1 'polypeptide(L)'
;MSNTIKVTACDNELIIIAYQWGASFELMRILSGNYNSVDVTINIQPGQYTGPIVLNGVNNPLSGSYDVYLANGDYSVVFLGLDWGGPQGFKVNFNGAEYDSVPSESGEGLVWNTPPIGLTV
;
A
#
# COMPACT_ATOMS: atom_id res chain seq x y z
N MET A 1 -1.61 19.24 -5.27
CA MET A 1 -1.55 17.88 -5.83
C MET A 1 -2.06 16.96 -4.73
N SER A 2 -3.02 16.07 -4.99
CA SER A 2 -3.48 15.12 -3.96
C SER A 2 -2.45 13.99 -3.86
N ASN A 3 -2.06 13.60 -2.67
CA ASN A 3 -1.23 12.43 -2.42
C ASN A 3 -2.12 11.33 -1.84
N THR A 4 -2.73 10.57 -2.74
CA THR A 4 -3.74 9.57 -2.40
C THR A 4 -3.33 8.22 -2.97
N ILE A 5 -3.37 7.21 -2.10
CA ILE A 5 -3.16 5.82 -2.45
C ILE A 5 -4.47 5.07 -2.24
N LYS A 6 -5.02 4.47 -3.29
CA LYS A 6 -6.22 3.64 -3.21
C LYS A 6 -5.86 2.18 -3.47
N VAL A 7 -6.10 1.32 -2.51
CA VAL A 7 -5.92 -0.14 -2.63
C VAL A 7 -7.27 -0.75 -2.99
N THR A 8 -7.31 -1.40 -4.14
CA THR A 8 -8.53 -2.04 -4.68
C THR A 8 -8.45 -3.56 -4.74
N ALA A 9 -7.25 -4.12 -4.56
CA ALA A 9 -7.06 -5.56 -4.37
C ALA A 9 -5.86 -5.81 -3.46
N CYS A 10 -6.03 -6.74 -2.54
CA CYS A 10 -4.97 -7.34 -1.75
C CYS A 10 -5.44 -8.74 -1.38
N ASP A 11 -4.70 -9.74 -1.81
CA ASP A 11 -4.73 -11.09 -1.26
C ASP A 11 -3.37 -11.31 -0.58
N ASN A 12 -3.35 -11.93 0.60
CA ASN A 12 -2.21 -12.01 1.52
C ASN A 12 -1.89 -10.67 2.23
N GLU A 13 -0.79 -10.00 1.89
CA GLU A 13 -0.32 -8.79 2.59
C GLU A 13 0.20 -7.70 1.67
N LEU A 14 -0.19 -6.45 1.90
CA LEU A 14 0.36 -5.29 1.21
C LEU A 14 0.94 -4.30 2.23
N ILE A 15 2.22 -3.99 2.10
CA ILE A 15 2.93 -2.96 2.87
C ILE A 15 3.31 -1.83 1.93
N ILE A 16 3.04 -0.59 2.34
CA ILE A 16 3.40 0.61 1.58
C ILE A 16 4.37 1.44 2.40
N ILE A 17 5.53 1.74 1.82
CA ILE A 17 6.60 2.48 2.47
C ILE A 17 6.90 3.74 1.66
N ALA A 18 6.99 4.88 2.34
CA ALA A 18 7.64 6.07 1.83
C ALA A 18 9.03 6.19 2.47
N TYR A 19 10.05 6.54 1.69
CA TYR A 19 11.39 6.73 2.20
C TYR A 19 12.09 7.92 1.55
N GLN A 20 13.02 8.50 2.28
CA GLN A 20 13.93 9.55 1.82
C GLN A 20 15.32 9.28 2.40
N TRP A 21 16.31 10.11 2.07
CA TRP A 21 17.63 9.95 2.65
C TRP A 21 17.58 10.05 4.18
N GLY A 22 18.01 8.99 4.87
CA GLY A 22 18.07 8.93 6.33
C GLY A 22 16.78 8.53 7.05
N ALA A 23 15.66 8.25 6.36
CA ALA A 23 14.42 7.82 7.00
C ALA A 23 13.50 7.00 6.08
N SER A 24 12.76 6.06 6.67
CA SER A 24 11.65 5.34 6.04
C SER A 24 10.43 5.33 6.96
N PHE A 25 9.26 5.28 6.35
CA PHE A 25 7.96 5.40 7.01
C PHE A 25 7.01 4.39 6.41
N GLU A 26 6.46 3.50 7.24
CA GLU A 26 5.39 2.61 6.83
C GLU A 26 4.09 3.41 6.81
N LEU A 27 3.50 3.59 5.64
CA LEU A 27 2.24 4.32 5.51
C LEU A 27 1.06 3.40 5.86
N MET A 28 1.13 2.16 5.37
CA MET A 28 0.04 1.21 5.47
C MET A 28 0.54 -0.22 5.49
N ARG A 29 -0.22 -1.05 6.20
CA ARG A 29 -0.11 -2.50 6.16
C ARG A 29 -1.50 -3.12 6.18
N ILE A 30 -1.87 -3.74 5.07
CA ILE A 30 -3.14 -4.46 4.90
C ILE A 30 -2.86 -5.95 4.86
N LEU A 31 -3.58 -6.71 5.68
CA LEU A 31 -3.71 -8.15 5.57
C LEU A 31 -5.09 -8.44 4.99
N SER A 32 -5.19 -9.24 3.94
CA SER A 32 -6.45 -9.60 3.29
C SER A 32 -6.37 -11.00 2.68
N GLY A 33 -7.50 -11.57 2.31
CA GLY A 33 -7.54 -12.86 1.64
C GLY A 33 -8.94 -13.43 1.56
N ASN A 34 -9.04 -14.72 1.18
CA ASN A 34 -10.32 -15.40 0.96
C ASN A 34 -11.25 -14.66 -0.02
N TYR A 35 -10.67 -13.97 -1.01
CA TYR A 35 -11.39 -13.15 -1.98
C TYR A 35 -12.24 -12.02 -1.36
N ASN A 36 -11.93 -11.58 -0.14
CA ASN A 36 -12.58 -10.43 0.48
C ASN A 36 -12.31 -9.15 -0.34
N SER A 37 -13.32 -8.30 -0.47
CA SER A 37 -13.17 -7.04 -1.20
C SER A 37 -12.32 -6.04 -0.40
N VAL A 38 -11.45 -5.31 -1.11
CA VAL A 38 -10.60 -4.25 -0.56
C VAL A 38 -10.92 -2.95 -1.29
N ASP A 39 -11.31 -1.91 -0.55
CA ASP A 39 -11.55 -0.55 -1.05
C ASP A 39 -11.05 0.48 0.00
N VAL A 40 -9.74 0.52 0.18
CA VAL A 40 -9.07 1.35 1.19
C VAL A 40 -8.37 2.52 0.52
N THR A 41 -8.60 3.72 1.04
CA THR A 41 -7.93 4.94 0.60
C THR A 41 -7.06 5.50 1.71
N ILE A 42 -5.81 5.84 1.40
CA ILE A 42 -4.90 6.60 2.25
C ILE A 42 -4.68 7.98 1.65
N ASN A 43 -4.86 9.01 2.45
CA ASN A 43 -4.45 10.37 2.11
C ASN A 43 -3.19 10.72 2.90
N ILE A 44 -2.13 11.06 2.18
CA ILE A 44 -0.87 11.50 2.76
C ILE A 44 -0.94 13.01 2.94
N GLN A 45 -0.84 13.46 4.19
CA GLN A 45 -0.98 14.86 4.58
C GLN A 45 0.33 15.39 5.19
N PRO A 46 0.62 16.69 5.07
CA PRO A 46 1.77 17.29 5.73
C PRO A 46 1.58 17.31 7.26
N GLY A 47 2.57 16.83 8.02
CA GLY A 47 2.52 16.84 9.49
C GLY A 47 3.56 15.96 10.20
N GLN A 48 3.48 15.88 11.52
CA GLN A 48 4.23 14.88 12.31
C GLN A 48 3.76 13.48 11.93
N TYR A 49 4.67 12.53 11.74
CA TYR A 49 4.32 11.17 11.30
C TYR A 49 3.34 10.46 12.25
N THR A 50 2.29 9.83 11.70
CA THR A 50 1.24 9.12 12.45
C THR A 50 0.94 7.69 11.95
N GLY A 51 1.81 7.11 11.13
CA GLY A 51 1.62 5.76 10.58
C GLY A 51 2.19 4.63 11.44
N PRO A 52 2.02 3.37 11.01
CA PRO A 52 1.22 2.95 9.85
C PRO A 52 -0.27 2.82 10.16
N ILE A 53 -1.11 2.90 9.13
CA ILE A 53 -2.48 2.37 9.20
C ILE A 53 -2.40 0.85 9.03
N VAL A 54 -2.84 0.10 10.05
CA VAL A 54 -2.82 -1.36 10.06
C VAL A 54 -4.25 -1.89 9.99
N LEU A 55 -4.56 -2.68 8.96
CA LEU A 55 -5.88 -3.28 8.76
C LEU A 55 -5.76 -4.78 8.55
N ASN A 56 -6.73 -5.54 9.08
CA ASN A 56 -6.80 -6.99 8.91
C ASN A 56 -8.19 -7.40 8.43
N GLY A 57 -8.25 -7.76 7.15
CA GLY A 57 -9.41 -8.23 6.41
C GLY A 57 -9.28 -9.66 5.92
N VAL A 58 -8.41 -10.49 6.50
CA VAL A 58 -8.24 -11.89 6.06
C VAL A 58 -9.58 -12.64 6.02
N ASN A 59 -10.49 -12.32 6.94
CA ASN A 59 -11.81 -12.93 7.03
C ASN A 59 -12.98 -11.93 6.87
N ASN A 60 -12.70 -10.69 6.49
CA ASN A 60 -13.72 -9.65 6.35
C ASN A 60 -13.34 -8.63 5.26
N PRO A 61 -14.30 -8.05 4.54
CA PRO A 61 -14.05 -6.91 3.65
C PRO A 61 -13.34 -5.75 4.35
N LEU A 62 -12.49 -5.04 3.62
CA LEU A 62 -11.86 -3.79 4.06
C LEU A 62 -12.36 -2.62 3.23
N SER A 63 -12.81 -1.57 3.91
CA SER A 63 -13.09 -0.29 3.26
C SER A 63 -12.82 0.87 4.21
N GLY A 64 -12.61 2.06 3.65
CA GLY A 64 -12.46 3.29 4.43
C GLY A 64 -11.45 4.25 3.82
N SER A 65 -11.43 5.47 4.38
CA SER A 65 -10.46 6.50 4.05
C SER A 65 -9.71 6.88 5.32
N TYR A 66 -8.39 6.91 5.25
CA TYR A 66 -7.51 7.12 6.40
C TYR A 66 -6.45 8.17 6.06
N ASP A 67 -6.10 8.99 7.04
CA ASP A 67 -5.04 9.98 6.89
C ASP A 67 -3.74 9.49 7.54
N VAL A 68 -2.63 9.63 6.82
CA VAL A 68 -1.28 9.46 7.35
C VAL A 68 -0.53 10.76 7.16
N TYR A 69 0.14 11.21 8.21
CA TYR A 69 0.93 12.43 8.13
C TYR A 69 2.40 12.10 7.84
N LEU A 70 3.06 12.93 7.05
CA LEU A 70 4.50 12.94 6.81
C LEU A 70 5.03 14.37 6.84
N ALA A 71 6.27 14.57 7.27
CA ALA A 71 6.88 15.89 7.16
C ALA A 71 7.01 16.28 5.68
N ASN A 72 6.89 17.57 5.36
CA ASN A 72 7.12 18.07 4.00
C ASN A 72 8.48 17.59 3.48
N GLY A 73 8.51 17.13 2.24
CA GLY A 73 9.72 16.58 1.63
C GLY A 73 9.45 15.76 0.39
N ASP A 74 10.54 15.33 -0.24
CA ASP A 74 10.51 14.46 -1.40
C ASP A 74 10.85 13.03 -0.98
N TYR A 75 9.94 12.12 -1.29
CA TYR A 75 10.00 10.71 -0.93
C TYR A 75 9.96 9.84 -2.18
N SER A 76 10.53 8.66 -2.04
CA SER A 76 10.26 7.52 -2.92
C SER A 76 9.26 6.60 -2.23
N VAL A 77 8.27 6.13 -2.98
CA VAL A 77 7.22 5.23 -2.52
C VAL A 77 7.40 3.86 -3.16
N VAL A 78 7.25 2.84 -2.33
CA VAL A 78 7.35 1.44 -2.71
C VAL A 78 6.17 0.65 -2.15
N PHE A 79 5.69 -0.28 -2.94
CA PHE A 79 4.63 -1.22 -2.62
C PHE A 79 5.26 -2.61 -2.52
N LEU A 80 5.00 -3.29 -1.41
CA LEU A 80 5.54 -4.60 -1.08
C LEU A 80 4.35 -5.54 -0.86
N GLY A 81 4.08 -6.42 -1.81
CA GLY A 81 3.13 -7.51 -1.65
C GLY A 81 3.84 -8.72 -1.05
N LEU A 82 3.37 -9.29 0.07
CA LEU A 82 3.91 -10.54 0.62
C LEU A 82 2.90 -11.65 0.40
N ASP A 83 3.25 -12.65 -0.40
CA ASP A 83 2.46 -13.86 -0.60
C ASP A 83 2.79 -14.90 0.48
N TRP A 84 1.80 -15.27 1.30
CA TRP A 84 1.90 -16.34 2.29
C TRP A 84 1.44 -17.71 1.76
N GLY A 85 1.12 -17.81 0.47
CA GLY A 85 0.60 -18.97 -0.24
C GLY A 85 -0.85 -18.81 -0.69
N GLY A 86 -1.24 -19.62 -1.67
CA GLY A 86 -2.55 -19.54 -2.33
C GLY A 86 -2.55 -18.55 -3.50
N PRO A 87 -3.73 -18.12 -3.98
CA PRO A 87 -3.86 -17.06 -4.96
C PRO A 87 -3.36 -15.73 -4.39
N GLN A 88 -2.56 -14.98 -5.15
CA GLN A 88 -2.17 -13.60 -4.82
C GLN A 88 -2.66 -12.60 -5.86
N GLY A 89 -2.91 -11.37 -5.41
CA GLY A 89 -3.20 -10.23 -6.27
C GLY A 89 -3.16 -8.90 -5.52
N PHE A 90 -2.40 -7.93 -6.02
CA PHE A 90 -2.22 -6.63 -5.40
C PHE A 90 -2.51 -5.52 -6.42
N LYS A 91 -3.45 -4.63 -6.09
CA LYS A 91 -3.80 -3.51 -6.98
C LYS A 91 -3.88 -2.21 -6.20
N VAL A 92 -3.07 -1.25 -6.63
CA VAL A 92 -2.90 0.05 -6.01
C VAL A 92 -3.04 1.14 -7.07
N ASN A 93 -3.83 2.17 -6.79
CA ASN A 93 -3.86 3.40 -7.56
C ASN A 93 -3.18 4.50 -6.75
N PHE A 94 -2.10 5.07 -7.27
CA PHE A 94 -1.43 6.22 -6.68
C PHE A 94 -1.62 7.44 -7.58
N ASN A 95 -2.31 8.45 -7.06
CA ASN A 95 -2.57 9.71 -7.76
C ASN A 95 -3.16 9.53 -9.17
N GLY A 96 -3.99 8.51 -9.37
CA GLY A 96 -4.61 8.17 -10.65
C GLY A 96 -3.84 7.14 -11.47
N ALA A 97 -2.57 6.89 -11.20
CA ALA A 97 -1.77 5.86 -11.86
C ALA A 97 -2.00 4.49 -11.21
N GLU A 98 -2.29 3.47 -12.03
CA GLU A 98 -2.55 2.11 -11.57
C GLU A 98 -1.27 1.26 -11.56
N TYR A 99 -1.12 0.48 -10.48
CA TYR A 99 -0.04 -0.48 -10.25
C TYR A 99 -0.70 -1.79 -9.84
N ASP A 100 -0.45 -2.84 -10.60
CA ASP A 100 -1.09 -4.15 -10.43
C ASP A 100 -0.01 -5.24 -10.46
N SER A 101 -0.07 -6.21 -9.55
CA SER A 101 0.70 -7.43 -9.68
C SER A 101 0.05 -8.32 -10.73
N VAL A 102 0.85 -9.13 -11.44
CA VAL A 102 0.25 -10.21 -12.24
C VAL A 102 -0.32 -11.22 -11.25
N PRO A 103 -1.63 -11.50 -11.25
CA PRO A 103 -2.19 -12.49 -10.34
C PRO A 103 -1.53 -13.85 -10.55
N SER A 104 -1.24 -14.56 -9.47
CA SER A 104 -0.62 -15.89 -9.54
C SER A 104 -1.29 -16.85 -8.58
N GLU A 105 -1.49 -18.09 -9.03
CA GLU A 105 -1.95 -19.22 -8.21
C GLU A 105 -0.84 -19.79 -7.31
N SER A 106 0.40 -19.36 -7.56
CA SER A 106 1.58 -19.71 -6.77
C SER A 106 2.71 -18.72 -6.98
N GLY A 107 3.33 -18.22 -5.91
CA GLY A 107 4.70 -17.75 -5.95
C GLY A 107 4.97 -16.31 -5.56
N GLU A 108 6.28 -16.10 -5.36
CA GLU A 108 7.00 -14.89 -4.94
C GLU A 108 6.56 -14.34 -3.59
N GLY A 109 7.22 -14.81 -2.52
CA GLY A 109 7.02 -14.30 -1.16
C GLY A 109 7.22 -12.79 -0.99
N LEU A 110 7.70 -12.08 -2.02
CA LEU A 110 7.72 -10.62 -2.10
C LEU A 110 7.54 -10.14 -3.56
N VAL A 111 6.54 -9.29 -3.81
CA VAL A 111 6.33 -8.53 -5.05
C VAL A 111 6.61 -7.04 -4.77
N TRP A 112 7.44 -6.38 -5.59
CA TRP A 112 7.77 -4.96 -5.44
C TRP A 112 7.75 -4.22 -6.80
N ASN A 113 7.17 -3.01 -6.85
CA ASN A 113 7.33 -2.07 -7.97
C ASN A 113 8.78 -1.56 -8.15
N THR A 114 9.35 -1.79 -9.34
CA THR A 114 10.61 -1.17 -9.79
C THR A 114 10.37 -0.42 -11.10
N PRO A 115 10.77 0.87 -11.24
CA PRO A 115 11.43 1.71 -10.24
C PRO A 115 10.48 2.21 -9.12
N PRO A 116 11.03 2.73 -8.00
CA PRO A 116 10.26 3.46 -7.00
C PRO A 116 9.49 4.66 -7.58
N ILE A 117 8.38 5.02 -6.96
CA ILE A 117 7.50 6.11 -7.41
C ILE A 117 7.84 7.39 -6.64
N GLY A 118 7.95 8.52 -7.33
CA GLY A 118 8.18 9.82 -6.66
C GLY A 118 6.92 10.34 -5.95
N LEU A 119 7.10 10.90 -4.75
CA LEU A 119 6.07 11.54 -3.94
C LEU A 119 6.62 12.85 -3.36
N THR A 120 5.88 13.95 -3.51
CA THR A 120 6.17 15.22 -2.83
C THR A 120 5.02 15.52 -1.88
N VAL A 121 5.31 15.61 -0.58
CA VAL A 121 4.34 15.92 0.49
C VAL A 121 4.30 17.41 0.78
#